data_AF-A0A1D3JIZ1-F1
#
_entry.id   AF-A0A1D3JIZ1-F1
#
_cell.length_a   1.000
_cell.length_b   1.000
_cell.length_c   1.000
_cell.angle_alpha   90.00
_cell.angle_beta   90.00
_cell.angle_gamma   90.00
#
_symmetry.space_group_name_H-M   'P 1'
#
loop_
_entity.id
_entity.type
_entity.pdbx_description
1 polymer ?
#
loop_
_entity_poly.entity_id
_entity_poly.type
_entity_poly.pdbx_seq_one_letter_code
_entity_poly.pdbx_strand_id
1 'polypeptide(L)'
;MFMSEDLDPEDLKKEANTKWANGEIEDANAIWRQALKECIKYSMRGYPTKKNRDMQLSLRLNLSLYHYKKKEYSDCINQCNIIVENLINLEDILSYYENESSCQECNEEEQTEGKTKGVAMDEETSRATDECCSRYIIKKDTLIKIFLRRASAFLHVQDYDKCRENITLIRRVDKQNEEAINLEKKMCIDLSIYEQKQRELYRKMCSMGLPPGKDNVKGSIQKEHKM
;
A
#
# COMPACT_ATOMS: atom_id res chain seq x y z
N MET A 1 37.26 6.36 -24.97
CA MET A 1 36.36 6.54 -23.81
C MET A 1 35.10 7.24 -24.33
N PHE A 2 33.99 6.52 -24.46
CA PHE A 2 32.70 7.18 -24.68
C PHE A 2 32.26 7.72 -23.32
N MET A 3 32.39 9.02 -23.11
CA MET A 3 31.62 9.71 -22.07
C MET A 3 30.17 9.62 -22.54
N SER A 4 29.41 8.65 -22.04
CA SER A 4 27.96 8.65 -22.24
C SER A 4 27.46 9.97 -21.69
N GLU A 5 26.82 10.79 -22.52
CA GLU A 5 26.17 12.03 -22.08
C GLU A 5 25.26 11.69 -20.89
N ASP A 6 25.48 12.35 -19.75
CA ASP A 6 24.62 12.16 -18.60
C ASP A 6 23.23 12.69 -18.99
N LEU A 7 22.24 11.80 -19.03
CA LEU A 7 20.86 12.15 -19.37
C LEU A 7 20.18 12.80 -18.16
N ASP A 8 19.42 13.88 -18.39
CA ASP A 8 18.65 14.52 -17.32
C ASP A 8 17.51 13.60 -16.84
N PRO A 9 17.51 13.17 -15.57
CA PRO A 9 16.43 12.33 -15.03
C PRO A 9 15.05 12.98 -15.07
N GLU A 10 14.96 14.32 -15.06
CA GLU A 10 13.67 15.02 -15.14
C GLU A 10 13.03 14.85 -16.52
N ASP A 11 13.83 14.96 -17.58
CA ASP A 11 13.35 14.79 -18.95
C ASP A 11 12.97 13.33 -19.24
N LEU A 12 13.78 12.38 -18.77
CA LEU A 12 13.44 10.96 -18.82
C LEU A 12 12.13 10.67 -18.07
N LYS A 13 11.90 11.28 -16.89
CA LYS A 13 10.65 11.10 -16.14
C LYS A 13 9.45 11.64 -16.93
N LYS A 14 9.57 12.81 -17.57
CA LYS A 14 8.48 13.38 -18.39
C LYS A 14 8.16 12.46 -19.57
N GLU A 15 9.17 12.01 -20.30
CA GLU A 15 9.01 11.08 -21.42
C GLU A 15 8.30 9.79 -20.99
N ALA A 16 8.77 9.19 -19.90
CA ALA A 16 8.16 7.99 -19.34
C ALA A 16 6.70 8.20 -18.92
N ASN A 17 6.37 9.36 -18.34
CA ASN A 17 5.00 9.70 -17.98
C ASN A 17 4.09 9.86 -19.21
N THR A 18 4.61 10.42 -20.31
CA THR A 18 3.89 10.50 -21.59
C THR A 18 3.64 9.10 -22.16
N LYS A 19 4.66 8.24 -22.17
CA LYS A 19 4.53 6.83 -22.58
C LYS A 19 3.49 6.09 -21.75
N TRP A 20 3.53 6.29 -20.43
CA TRP A 20 2.55 5.70 -19.52
C TRP A 20 1.12 6.16 -19.82
N ALA A 21 0.92 7.46 -20.07
CA ALA A 21 -0.38 8.02 -20.43
C ALA A 21 -0.92 7.46 -21.75
N ASN A 22 -0.03 7.16 -22.70
CA ASN A 22 -0.38 6.52 -23.97
C ASN A 22 -0.66 5.00 -23.84
N GLY A 23 -0.48 4.41 -22.66
CA GLY A 23 -0.63 2.97 -22.43
C GLY A 23 0.59 2.13 -22.78
N GLU A 24 1.71 2.76 -23.15
CA GLU A 24 3.00 2.12 -23.45
C GLU A 24 3.73 1.79 -22.14
N ILE A 25 3.15 0.89 -21.34
CA ILE A 25 3.56 0.65 -19.94
C ILE A 25 4.97 0.04 -19.79
N GLU A 26 5.42 -0.77 -20.75
CA GLU A 26 6.74 -1.39 -20.73
C GLU A 26 7.85 -0.37 -21.02
N ASP A 27 7.62 0.47 -22.03
CA ASP A 27 8.55 1.55 -22.40
C ASP A 27 8.65 2.58 -21.29
N ALA A 28 7.51 2.96 -20.69
CA ALA A 28 7.49 3.84 -19.52
C ALA A 28 8.34 3.28 -18.36
N ASN A 29 8.22 1.98 -18.07
CA ASN A 29 9.01 1.32 -17.04
C ASN A 29 10.50 1.30 -17.38
N ALA A 30 10.87 1.01 -18.63
CA ALA A 30 12.26 1.02 -19.06
C ALA A 30 12.89 2.41 -18.84
N ILE A 31 12.18 3.47 -19.23
CA ILE A 31 12.66 4.86 -19.09
C ILE A 31 12.68 5.27 -17.61
N TRP A 32 11.67 4.95 -16.79
CA TRP A 32 11.72 5.23 -15.34
C TRP A 32 12.88 4.53 -14.65
N ARG A 33 13.19 3.28 -15.02
CA ARG A 33 14.36 2.55 -14.50
C ARG A 33 15.67 3.22 -14.90
N GLN A 34 15.75 3.73 -16.14
CA GLN A 34 16.90 4.48 -16.62
C GLN A 34 17.06 5.80 -15.85
N ALA A 35 15.99 6.59 -15.71
CA ALA A 35 15.98 7.82 -14.93
C ALA A 35 16.45 7.58 -13.48
N LEU A 36 15.97 6.49 -12.85
CA LEU A 36 16.36 6.15 -11.49
C LEU A 36 17.85 5.79 -11.37
N LYS A 37 18.40 5.08 -12.36
CA LYS A 37 19.84 4.78 -12.42
C LYS A 37 20.67 6.05 -12.52
N GLU A 38 20.26 7.01 -13.35
CA GLU A 38 20.95 8.30 -13.46
C GLU A 38 20.86 9.10 -12.16
N CYS A 39 19.70 9.15 -11.49
CA CYS A 39 19.58 9.76 -10.15
C CYS A 39 20.53 9.15 -9.13
N ILE A 40 20.65 7.82 -9.11
CA ILE A 40 21.56 7.13 -8.19
C ILE A 40 23.01 7.47 -8.54
N LYS A 41 23.40 7.47 -9.82
CA LYS A 41 24.75 7.88 -10.26
C LYS A 41 25.08 9.32 -9.82
N TYR A 42 24.15 10.27 -10.00
CA TYR A 42 24.33 11.64 -9.53
C TYR A 42 24.51 11.70 -8.00
N SER A 43 23.74 10.91 -7.25
CA SER A 43 23.90 10.78 -5.79
C SER A 43 25.26 10.25 -5.37
N MET A 44 25.88 9.40 -6.18
CA MET A 44 27.19 8.80 -5.88
C MET A 44 28.35 9.71 -6.27
N ARG A 45 28.17 10.63 -7.22
CA ARG A 45 29.19 11.58 -7.69
C ARG A 45 29.28 12.87 -6.86
N GLY A 46 28.32 13.13 -5.97
CA GLY A 46 28.27 14.34 -5.13
C GLY A 46 27.41 14.17 -3.89
N TYR A 47 27.13 15.25 -3.15
CA TYR A 47 26.23 15.18 -2.00
C TYR A 47 24.76 15.00 -2.44
N PRO A 48 24.00 14.04 -1.88
CA PRO A 48 22.59 13.87 -2.20
C PRO A 48 21.78 15.15 -1.95
N THR A 49 21.23 15.74 -3.01
CA THR A 49 20.39 16.95 -2.90
C THR A 49 18.94 16.60 -2.59
N LYS A 50 18.18 17.55 -2.01
CA LYS A 50 16.73 17.42 -1.81
C LYS A 50 16.01 17.10 -3.12
N LYS A 51 16.31 17.86 -4.19
CA LYS A 51 15.75 17.65 -5.53
C LYS A 51 15.95 16.21 -6.03
N ASN A 52 17.16 15.67 -5.85
CA ASN A 52 17.46 14.32 -6.29
C ASN A 52 16.78 13.24 -5.41
N ARG A 53 16.62 13.50 -4.11
CA ARG A 53 15.84 12.62 -3.21
C ARG A 53 14.36 12.59 -3.61
N ASP A 54 13.77 13.76 -3.86
CA ASP A 54 12.38 13.91 -4.28
C ASP A 54 12.14 13.23 -5.64
N MET A 55 13.10 13.35 -6.56
CA MET A 55 13.10 12.66 -7.84
C MET A 55 13.12 11.13 -7.65
N GLN A 56 14.02 10.59 -6.83
CA GLN A 56 14.07 9.15 -6.55
C GLN A 56 12.76 8.65 -5.94
N LEU A 57 12.16 9.40 -5.01
CA LEU A 57 10.88 9.07 -4.41
C LEU A 57 9.78 9.03 -5.48
N SER A 58 9.71 10.04 -6.35
CA SER A 58 8.75 10.10 -7.46
C SER A 58 8.92 8.93 -8.44
N LEU A 59 10.15 8.58 -8.81
CA LEU A 59 10.43 7.47 -9.72
C LEU A 59 10.05 6.12 -9.10
N ARG A 60 10.36 5.90 -7.82
CA ARG A 60 9.99 4.66 -7.11
C ARG A 60 8.48 4.53 -6.92
N LEU A 61 7.76 5.65 -6.76
CA LEU A 61 6.30 5.64 -6.79
C LEU A 61 5.76 5.23 -8.15
N ASN A 62 6.36 5.65 -9.25
CA ASN A 62 5.93 5.22 -10.58
C ASN A 62 6.25 3.73 -10.82
N LEU A 63 7.43 3.26 -10.40
CA LEU A 63 7.82 1.86 -10.53
C LEU A 63 6.94 0.92 -9.69
N SER A 64 6.62 1.29 -8.45
CA SER A 64 5.67 0.51 -7.63
C SER A 64 4.28 0.46 -8.27
N LEU A 65 3.81 1.54 -8.90
CA LEU A 65 2.54 1.54 -9.64
C LEU A 65 2.58 0.61 -10.85
N TYR A 66 3.68 0.64 -11.61
CA TYR A 66 3.90 -0.28 -12.73
C TYR A 66 3.80 -1.74 -12.27
N HIS A 67 4.58 -2.12 -11.26
CA HIS A 67 4.60 -3.49 -10.74
C HIS A 67 3.24 -3.92 -10.19
N TYR A 68 2.54 -3.01 -9.51
CA TYR A 68 1.18 -3.26 -9.04
C TYR A 68 0.22 -3.56 -10.21
N LYS A 69 0.25 -2.78 -11.29
CA LYS A 69 -0.59 -3.03 -12.48
C LYS A 69 -0.25 -4.34 -13.17
N LYS A 70 1.03 -4.74 -13.16
CA LYS A 70 1.50 -6.03 -13.70
C LYS A 70 1.22 -7.23 -12.80
N LYS A 71 0.66 -7.01 -11.60
CA LYS A 71 0.47 -8.03 -10.56
C LYS A 71 1.78 -8.65 -10.06
N GLU A 72 2.88 -7.91 -10.21
CA GLU A 72 4.21 -8.25 -9.69
C GLU A 72 4.30 -7.72 -8.25
N TYR A 73 3.51 -8.33 -7.36
CA TYR A 73 3.29 -7.77 -6.01
C TYR A 73 4.55 -7.73 -5.15
N SER A 74 5.47 -8.70 -5.32
CA SER A 74 6.76 -8.69 -4.61
C SER A 74 7.61 -7.48 -4.98
N ASP A 75 7.76 -7.19 -6.28
CA ASP A 75 8.50 -6.02 -6.75
C ASP A 75 7.83 -4.71 -6.36
N CYS A 76 6.49 -4.66 -6.38
CA CYS A 76 5.72 -3.52 -5.87
C CYS A 76 6.04 -3.25 -4.39
N ILE A 77 6.01 -4.29 -3.55
CA ILE A 77 6.33 -4.21 -2.12
C ILE A 77 7.78 -3.72 -1.94
N ASN A 78 8.72 -4.26 -2.72
CA ASN A 78 10.13 -3.88 -2.63
C ASN A 78 10.32 -2.39 -2.96
N GLN A 79 9.68 -1.87 -4.01
CA GLN A 79 9.76 -0.44 -4.33
C GLN A 79 9.16 0.43 -3.21
N CYS A 80 8.03 0.02 -2.63
CA CYS A 80 7.45 0.74 -1.48
C CYS A 80 8.34 0.68 -0.23
N ASN A 81 8.95 -0.48 0.08
CA ASN A 81 9.86 -0.64 1.21
C ASN A 81 11.05 0.30 1.09
N ILE A 82 11.68 0.37 -0.08
CA ILE A 82 12.81 1.28 -0.29
C ILE A 82 12.40 2.74 -0.07
N ILE A 83 11.18 3.14 -0.44
CA ILE A 83 10.72 4.50 -0.15
C ILE A 83 10.62 4.70 1.37
N VAL A 84 9.91 3.80 2.07
CA VAL A 84 9.64 3.89 3.51
C VAL A 84 10.94 3.85 4.32
N GLU A 85 11.88 2.97 3.99
CA GLU A 85 13.19 2.86 4.66
C GLU A 85 14.05 4.11 4.51
N ASN A 86 13.87 4.87 3.42
CA ASN A 86 14.58 6.13 3.19
C ASN A 86 13.90 7.35 3.83
N LEU A 87 12.72 7.19 4.44
CA LEU A 87 12.08 8.23 5.23
C LEU A 87 12.73 8.28 6.61
N ILE A 88 13.51 9.34 6.86
CA ILE A 88 14.09 9.59 8.17
C ILE A 88 12.96 9.94 9.15
N ASN A 89 12.97 9.29 10.32
CA ASN A 89 11.99 9.49 11.40
C ASN A 89 10.53 9.34 10.95
N LEU A 90 10.20 8.19 10.35
CA LEU A 90 8.82 7.88 9.95
C LEU A 90 7.81 8.09 11.09
N GLU A 91 8.16 7.72 12.32
CA GLU A 91 7.26 7.88 13.47
C GLU A 91 6.93 9.35 13.74
N ASP A 92 7.91 10.25 13.67
CA ASP A 92 7.68 11.69 13.83
C ASP A 92 6.73 12.23 12.73
N ILE A 93 6.88 11.74 11.50
CA ILE A 93 6.00 12.09 10.38
C ILE A 93 4.56 11.63 10.64
N LEU A 94 4.40 10.40 11.15
CA LEU A 94 3.08 9.84 11.46
C LEU A 94 2.42 10.63 12.60
N SER A 95 3.14 10.87 13.70
CA SER A 95 2.62 11.64 14.84
C SER A 95 2.24 13.07 14.45
N TYR A 96 3.00 13.69 13.54
CA TYR A 96 2.67 15.02 13.03
C TYR A 96 1.30 15.05 12.35
N TYR A 97 1.05 14.15 11.39
CA TYR A 97 -0.23 14.12 10.66
C TYR A 97 -1.41 13.61 11.52
N GLU A 98 -1.13 12.73 12.48
CA GLU A 98 -2.11 12.25 13.46
C GLU A 98 -2.63 13.42 14.31
N ASN A 99 -1.73 14.28 14.78
CA ASN A 99 -2.08 15.46 15.58
C ASN A 99 -2.72 16.57 14.74
N GLU A 100 -2.26 16.82 13.51
CA GLU A 100 -2.87 17.82 12.62
C GLU A 100 -4.36 17.53 12.39
N SER A 101 -4.71 16.26 12.22
CA SER A 101 -6.11 15.81 12.07
C SER A 101 -6.92 16.04 13.36
N SER A 102 -6.30 15.90 14.53
CA SER A 102 -6.96 16.17 15.82
C SER A 102 -7.22 17.66 16.09
N CYS A 103 -6.42 18.56 15.52
CA CYS A 103 -6.58 20.01 15.69
C CYS A 103 -7.70 20.60 14.81
N GLN A 104 -8.01 19.95 13.67
CA GLN A 104 -9.09 20.38 12.78
C GLN A 104 -10.48 20.01 13.31
N GLU A 105 -10.61 18.88 14.03
CA GLU A 105 -11.87 18.45 14.65
C GLU A 105 -12.33 19.37 15.81
N CYS A 106 -11.50 20.32 16.27
CA CYS A 106 -11.84 21.25 17.36
C CYS A 106 -12.38 22.62 16.92
N ASN A 107 -12.49 22.90 15.61
CA ASN A 107 -12.88 24.22 15.09
C ASN A 107 -14.23 24.24 14.35
N GLU A 108 -15.01 23.16 14.35
CA GLU A 108 -16.28 23.08 13.61
C GLU A 108 -17.53 23.53 14.41
N GLU A 109 -17.38 24.12 15.60
CA GLU A 109 -18.47 24.74 16.35
C GLU A 109 -18.40 26.29 16.32
N GLU A 110 -18.33 26.91 15.14
CA GLU A 110 -18.84 28.27 14.95
C GLU A 110 -18.90 28.62 13.46
N GLN A 111 -20.08 28.45 12.86
CA GLN A 111 -20.76 29.44 12.00
C GLN A 111 -21.90 28.78 11.22
N THR A 112 -23.08 28.82 11.82
CA THR A 112 -24.35 28.69 11.12
C THR A 112 -24.76 30.03 10.50
N GLU A 113 -25.16 29.94 9.23
CA GLU A 113 -26.05 30.81 8.45
C GLU A 113 -25.45 31.85 7.48
N GLY A 114 -25.73 31.63 6.18
CA GLY A 114 -25.77 32.68 5.16
C GLY A 114 -25.67 32.20 3.71
N LYS A 115 -26.83 32.01 3.02
CA LYS A 115 -27.02 31.81 1.56
C LYS A 115 -26.14 32.79 0.72
N THR A 116 -25.66 32.51 -0.50
CA THR A 116 -26.40 32.20 -1.75
C THR A 116 -25.41 31.96 -2.93
N LYS A 117 -25.85 31.15 -3.91
CA LYS A 117 -25.31 30.80 -5.26
C LYS A 117 -24.36 31.78 -5.98
N GLY A 118 -23.37 31.23 -6.70
CA GLY A 118 -22.83 31.82 -7.94
C GLY A 118 -21.40 31.37 -8.33
N VAL A 119 -21.24 30.92 -9.58
CA VAL A 119 -20.04 30.41 -10.27
C VAL A 119 -18.83 31.35 -10.28
N ALA A 120 -17.62 30.76 -10.19
CA ALA A 120 -16.34 31.10 -10.86
C ALA A 120 -15.14 31.28 -9.91
N MET A 121 -14.05 30.56 -10.25
CA MET A 121 -12.62 30.76 -9.91
C MET A 121 -12.27 31.30 -8.51
N ASP A 122 -11.52 30.51 -7.74
CA ASP A 122 -10.46 31.10 -6.91
C ASP A 122 -9.26 30.16 -6.78
N GLU A 123 -8.13 30.62 -7.32
CA GLU A 123 -6.78 30.06 -7.19
C GLU A 123 -6.18 30.33 -5.79
N GLU A 124 -6.97 30.77 -4.81
CA GLU A 124 -6.45 31.42 -3.60
C GLU A 124 -6.51 30.57 -2.33
N THR A 125 -6.99 29.32 -2.40
CA THR A 125 -6.93 28.36 -1.26
C THR A 125 -5.65 27.51 -1.27
N SER A 126 -4.79 27.66 -2.29
CA SER A 126 -3.57 26.83 -2.46
C SER A 126 -2.34 27.33 -1.71
N ARG A 127 -2.35 28.57 -1.20
CA ARG A 127 -1.16 29.18 -0.57
C ARG A 127 -0.97 28.81 0.91
N ALA A 128 -2.04 28.49 1.64
CA ALA A 128 -1.97 28.24 3.09
C ALA A 128 -1.53 26.81 3.45
N THR A 129 -1.66 25.84 2.55
CA THR A 129 -1.22 24.44 2.79
C THR A 129 0.24 24.19 2.38
N ASP A 130 0.84 25.10 1.61
CA ASP A 130 2.18 24.88 1.04
C ASP A 130 3.32 25.27 2.01
N GLU A 131 3.09 26.19 2.96
CA GLU A 131 4.08 26.50 4.01
C GLU A 131 4.20 25.41 5.08
N CYS A 132 3.13 24.64 5.33
CA CYS A 132 3.09 23.58 6.35
C CYS A 132 3.83 22.30 5.90
N CYS A 133 3.82 22.01 4.60
CA CYS A 133 4.58 20.91 3.98
C CYS A 133 6.12 21.07 4.04
N SER A 134 6.63 22.18 4.55
CA SER A 134 8.06 22.49 4.56
C SER A 134 8.89 21.64 5.55
N ARG A 135 8.26 21.09 6.60
CA ARG A 135 9.00 20.39 7.68
C ARG A 135 9.43 18.96 7.29
N TYR A 136 8.67 18.27 6.46
CA TYR A 136 8.93 16.87 6.10
C TYR A 136 9.04 16.67 4.59
N ILE A 137 9.81 15.65 4.19
CA ILE A 137 10.14 15.38 2.78
C ILE A 137 8.93 14.86 1.99
N ILE A 138 7.94 14.29 2.67
CA ILE A 138 6.81 13.61 2.04
C ILE A 138 5.48 14.23 2.46
N LYS A 139 4.57 14.43 1.48
CA LYS A 139 3.21 14.92 1.72
C LYS A 139 2.31 13.80 2.27
N LYS A 140 1.32 14.15 3.09
CA LYS A 140 0.29 13.25 3.66
C LYS A 140 -0.28 12.27 2.62
N ASP A 141 -0.81 12.80 1.51
CA ASP A 141 -1.42 11.99 0.44
C ASP A 141 -0.44 11.01 -0.21
N THR A 142 0.83 11.41 -0.30
CA THR A 142 1.87 10.55 -0.90
C THR A 142 2.19 9.40 0.04
N LEU A 143 2.26 9.68 1.35
CA LEU A 143 2.46 8.66 2.38
C LEU A 143 1.29 7.66 2.40
N ILE A 144 0.06 8.15 2.37
CA ILE A 144 -1.15 7.31 2.29
C ILE A 144 -1.11 6.43 1.02
N LYS A 145 -0.77 7.00 -0.14
CA LYS A 145 -0.65 6.24 -1.41
C LYS A 145 0.37 5.10 -1.32
N ILE A 146 1.51 5.30 -0.65
CA ILE A 146 2.52 4.26 -0.46
C ILE A 146 1.95 3.12 0.38
N PHE A 147 1.34 3.45 1.52
CA PHE A 147 0.78 2.45 2.42
C PHE A 147 -0.40 1.70 1.80
N LEU A 148 -1.30 2.38 1.09
CA LEU A 148 -2.44 1.74 0.40
C LEU A 148 -1.95 0.75 -0.65
N ARG A 149 -0.98 1.16 -1.47
CA ARG A 149 -0.40 0.30 -2.50
C ARG A 149 0.30 -0.92 -1.89
N ARG A 150 1.06 -0.70 -0.81
CA ARG A 150 1.78 -1.75 -0.09
C ARG A 150 0.81 -2.72 0.60
N ALA A 151 -0.20 -2.22 1.30
CA ALA A 151 -1.27 -3.02 1.92
C ALA A 151 -2.00 -3.88 0.87
N SER A 152 -2.38 -3.27 -0.25
CA SER A 152 -3.05 -3.98 -1.35
C SER A 152 -2.19 -5.08 -1.95
N ALA A 153 -0.89 -4.83 -2.11
CA ALA A 153 0.06 -5.84 -2.57
C ALA A 153 0.22 -6.98 -1.56
N PHE A 154 0.30 -6.69 -0.25
CA PHE A 154 0.35 -7.70 0.81
C PHE A 154 -0.91 -8.58 0.85
N LEU A 155 -2.09 -7.97 0.67
CA LEU A 155 -3.34 -8.72 0.55
C LEU A 155 -3.29 -9.73 -0.60
N HIS A 156 -2.74 -9.33 -1.75
CA HIS A 156 -2.63 -10.21 -2.92
C HIS A 156 -1.65 -11.37 -2.74
N VAL A 157 -0.60 -11.20 -1.94
CA VAL A 157 0.31 -12.30 -1.56
C VAL A 157 -0.16 -13.07 -0.33
N GLN A 158 -1.37 -12.79 0.18
CA GLN A 158 -2.00 -13.40 1.35
C GLN A 158 -1.20 -13.22 2.66
N ASP A 159 -0.42 -12.13 2.75
CA ASP A 159 0.21 -11.70 3.99
C ASP A 159 -0.73 -10.73 4.72
N TYR A 160 -1.68 -11.30 5.45
CA TYR A 160 -2.74 -10.54 6.12
C TYR A 160 -2.21 -9.69 7.28
N ASP A 161 -1.15 -10.12 7.95
CA ASP A 161 -0.55 -9.38 9.06
C ASP A 161 0.10 -8.09 8.54
N LYS A 162 0.91 -8.18 7.48
CA LYS A 162 1.51 -7.01 6.86
C LYS A 162 0.49 -6.11 6.18
N CYS A 163 -0.58 -6.67 5.62
CA CYS A 163 -1.70 -5.87 5.12
C CYS A 163 -2.32 -5.03 6.26
N ARG A 164 -2.63 -5.65 7.39
CA ARG A 164 -3.22 -5.00 8.57
C ARG A 164 -2.32 -3.94 9.19
N GLU A 165 -1.01 -4.20 9.28
CA GLU A 165 -0.03 -3.20 9.73
C GLU A 165 -0.12 -1.93 8.88
N ASN A 166 -0.13 -2.05 7.56
CA ASN A 166 -0.19 -0.89 6.67
C ASN A 166 -1.56 -0.16 6.73
N ILE A 167 -2.66 -0.88 6.90
CA ILE A 167 -3.99 -0.27 7.14
C ILE A 167 -3.99 0.56 8.44
N THR A 168 -3.36 0.03 9.50
CA THR A 168 -3.20 0.75 10.76
C THR A 168 -2.39 2.04 10.58
N LEU A 169 -1.30 2.01 9.80
CA LEU A 169 -0.51 3.20 9.48
C LEU A 169 -1.34 4.26 8.74
N ILE A 170 -2.20 3.86 7.80
CA ILE A 170 -3.09 4.80 7.11
C ILE A 170 -4.06 5.44 8.09
N ARG A 171 -4.68 4.64 8.98
CA ARG A 171 -5.65 5.14 9.97
C ARG A 171 -5.08 6.13 10.97
N ARG A 172 -3.80 6.02 11.30
CA ARG A 172 -3.12 7.02 12.14
C ARG A 172 -3.09 8.38 11.48
N VAL A 173 -2.92 8.40 10.16
CA VAL A 173 -2.77 9.63 9.36
C VAL A 173 -4.13 10.15 8.89
N ASP A 174 -5.06 9.26 8.55
CA ASP A 174 -6.40 9.55 8.06
C ASP A 174 -7.36 8.42 8.46
N LYS A 175 -8.15 8.67 9.52
CA LYS A 175 -9.09 7.71 10.08
C LYS A 175 -10.27 7.40 9.15
N GLN A 176 -10.65 8.36 8.30
CA GLN A 176 -11.81 8.26 7.42
C GLN A 176 -11.46 7.81 6.01
N ASN A 177 -10.21 7.36 5.78
CA ASN A 177 -9.74 6.93 4.47
C ASN A 177 -10.60 5.78 3.91
N GLU A 178 -11.44 6.08 2.92
CA GLU A 178 -12.40 5.11 2.36
C GLU A 178 -11.69 3.91 1.71
N GLU A 179 -10.57 4.15 1.02
CA GLU A 179 -9.80 3.08 0.38
C GLU A 179 -9.27 2.08 1.42
N ALA A 180 -8.75 2.56 2.55
CA ALA A 180 -8.28 1.71 3.63
C ALA A 180 -9.42 0.91 4.29
N ILE A 181 -10.57 1.54 4.51
CA ILE A 181 -11.77 0.87 5.07
C ILE A 181 -12.24 -0.23 4.13
N ASN A 182 -12.31 0.04 2.82
CA ASN A 182 -12.72 -0.95 1.83
C ASN A 182 -11.71 -2.09 1.71
N LEU A 183 -10.41 -1.78 1.79
CA LEU A 183 -9.35 -2.78 1.77
C LEU A 183 -9.41 -3.70 3.00
N GLU A 184 -9.69 -3.15 4.19
CA GLU A 184 -9.85 -3.95 5.40
C GLU A 184 -11.06 -4.90 5.30
N LYS A 185 -12.20 -4.41 4.80
CA LYS A 185 -13.38 -5.28 4.55
C LYS A 185 -13.03 -6.44 3.64
N LYS A 186 -12.30 -6.16 2.55
CA LYS A 186 -11.84 -7.19 1.60
C LYS A 186 -10.90 -8.20 2.28
N MET A 187 -9.95 -7.73 3.07
CA MET A 187 -9.04 -8.57 3.84
C MET A 187 -9.79 -9.51 4.79
N CYS A 188 -10.79 -9.01 5.52
CA CYS A 188 -11.60 -9.83 6.44
C CYS A 188 -12.39 -10.93 5.71
N ILE A 189 -12.92 -10.63 4.53
CA ILE A 189 -13.63 -11.61 3.69
C ILE A 189 -12.64 -12.70 3.22
N ASP A 190 -11.49 -12.30 2.67
CA ASP A 190 -10.47 -13.23 2.16
C ASP A 190 -9.94 -14.14 3.28
N LEU A 191 -9.69 -13.58 4.47
CA LEU A 191 -9.24 -14.33 5.64
C LEU A 191 -10.28 -15.36 6.09
N SER A 192 -11.55 -14.98 6.17
CA SER A 192 -12.65 -15.90 6.53
C SER A 192 -12.76 -17.07 5.55
N ILE A 193 -12.64 -16.79 4.24
CA ILE A 193 -12.62 -17.82 3.18
C ILE A 193 -11.40 -18.74 3.35
N TYR A 194 -10.24 -18.18 3.63
CA TYR A 194 -9.01 -18.94 3.85
C TYR A 194 -9.15 -19.90 5.06
N GLU A 195 -9.62 -19.39 6.20
CA GLU A 195 -9.84 -20.18 7.42
C GLU A 195 -10.90 -21.28 7.21
N GLN A 196 -11.95 -21.00 6.46
CA GLN A 196 -12.95 -22.01 6.11
C GLN A 196 -12.32 -23.16 5.30
N LYS A 197 -11.57 -22.83 4.24
CA LYS A 197 -10.87 -23.81 3.41
C LYS A 197 -9.86 -24.62 4.22
N GLN A 198 -9.13 -23.97 5.12
CA GLN A 198 -8.18 -24.64 6.00
C GLN A 198 -8.86 -25.63 6.94
N ARG A 199 -9.99 -25.23 7.56
CA ARG A 199 -10.80 -26.13 8.42
C ARG A 199 -11.36 -27.32 7.64
N GLU A 200 -11.84 -27.10 6.42
CA GLU A 200 -12.33 -28.18 5.55
C GLU A 200 -11.22 -29.17 5.18
N LEU A 201 -10.01 -28.67 4.87
CA LEU A 201 -8.86 -29.50 4.58
C LEU A 201 -8.47 -30.36 5.79
N TYR A 202 -8.37 -29.75 6.98
CA TYR A 202 -8.08 -30.49 8.22
C TYR A 202 -9.14 -31.56 8.51
N ARG A 203 -10.43 -31.23 8.33
CA ARG A 203 -11.51 -32.21 8.50
C ARG A 203 -11.35 -33.40 7.57
N LYS A 204 -11.03 -33.16 6.29
CA LYS A 204 -10.79 -34.23 5.30
C LYS A 204 -9.60 -35.10 5.71
N MET A 205 -8.47 -34.49 6.09
CA MET A 205 -7.27 -35.23 6.53
C MET A 205 -7.57 -36.10 7.77
N CYS A 206 -8.28 -35.57 8.76
CA CYS A 206 -8.67 -36.34 9.95
C CYS A 206 -9.65 -37.48 9.61
N SER A 207 -10.60 -37.25 8.71
CA SER A 207 -11.55 -38.29 8.28
C SER A 207 -10.90 -39.41 7.45
N MET A 208 -9.80 -39.12 6.73
CA MET A 208 -9.02 -40.13 5.98
C MET A 208 -7.99 -40.86 6.84
N GLY A 209 -7.66 -40.35 8.04
CA GLY A 209 -6.74 -40.97 8.99
C GLY A 209 -7.39 -42.00 9.93
N LEU A 210 -8.71 -42.17 9.90
CA LEU A 210 -9.40 -43.24 10.63
C LEU A 210 -9.42 -44.52 9.76
N PRO A 211 -8.79 -45.63 10.18
CA PRO A 211 -9.04 -46.91 9.54
C PRO A 211 -10.55 -47.22 9.67
N PRO A 212 -11.17 -47.86 8.66
CA PRO A 212 -12.57 -48.23 8.76
C PRO A 212 -12.76 -49.08 10.02
N GLY A 213 -13.53 -48.53 10.96
CA GLY A 213 -13.92 -49.23 12.17
C GLY A 213 -14.56 -50.56 11.78
N LYS A 214 -14.14 -51.62 12.47
CA LYS A 214 -14.74 -52.94 12.37
C LYS A 214 -16.24 -52.80 12.56
N ASP A 215 -16.99 -52.97 11.48
CA ASP A 215 -18.43 -53.06 11.51
C ASP A 215 -18.87 -54.25 12.37
N ASN A 216 -19.76 -53.94 13.33
CA ASN A 216 -20.87 -54.78 13.79
C ASN A 216 -20.67 -56.30 13.81
N VAL A 217 -20.19 -56.84 14.94
CA VAL A 217 -20.59 -58.18 15.36
C VAL A 217 -21.80 -58.03 16.31
N LYS A 218 -23.00 -58.19 15.74
CA LYS A 218 -24.21 -58.52 16.51
C LYS A 218 -24.00 -59.88 17.17
N GLY A 219 -23.48 -59.89 18.39
CA GLY A 219 -23.43 -61.06 19.25
C GLY A 219 -24.79 -61.29 19.88
N SER A 220 -25.58 -62.17 19.27
CA SER A 220 -26.80 -62.74 19.86
C SER A 220 -26.46 -63.45 21.17
N ILE A 221 -26.83 -62.88 22.32
CA ILE A 221 -26.82 -63.60 23.60
C ILE A 221 -28.12 -64.40 23.68
N GLN A 222 -28.04 -65.68 23.31
CA GLN A 222 -29.07 -66.66 23.66
C GLN A 222 -29.05 -66.87 25.18
N LYS A 223 -30.19 -66.62 25.82
CA LYS A 223 -30.47 -67.07 27.17
C LYS A 223 -30.69 -68.58 27.15
N GLU A 224 -29.78 -69.35 27.74
CA GLU A 224 -30.11 -70.70 28.21
C GLU A 224 -30.42 -70.65 29.71
N HIS A 225 -31.69 -70.86 30.03
CA HIS A 225 -32.14 -71.38 31.31
C HIS A 225 -31.74 -72.85 31.40
N LYS A 226 -31.11 -73.25 32.50
CA LYS A 226 -31.25 -74.62 33.03
C LYS A 226 -31.45 -74.58 34.54
N MET A 227 -32.47 -75.35 34.92
CA MET A 227 -32.83 -75.79 36.27
C MET A 227 -31.66 -76.45 36.99
#